data_AF-A0A0Z8IB32-F1
#
_entry.id   AF-A0A0Z8IB32-F1
#
_cell.length_a   1.000
_cell.length_b   1.000
_cell.length_c   1.000
_cell.angle_alpha   90.00
_cell.angle_beta   90.00
_cell.angle_gamma   90.00
#
_symmetry.space_group_name_H-M   'P 1'
#
loop_
_entity.id
_entity.type
_entity.pdbx_description
1 polymer ?
#
loop_
_entity_poly.entity_id
_entity_poly.type
_entity_poly.pdbx_seq_one_letter_code
_entity_poly.pdbx_strand_id
1 'polypeptide(L)'
;MRATLLSEVADIGYNATKKIHYYGLKFSVLVSDSGFPIDYVVTPASIYDGDVALELLENSPFPIVYGDKGYVDRQTKAALADCGIQLISQLRKNMVGYSWLENYKISRLRKPVETVFSSLEQFGMEALHCRNIQALKFKTEAIVLIYSLLLKSSHTEFGSSLKYSLAYA
;
A
#
# COMPACT_ATOMS: atom_id res chain seq x y z
N MET A 1 -17.77 18.84 10.03
CA MET A 1 -16.63 18.21 10.71
C MET A 1 -15.38 18.99 10.30
N ARG A 2 -14.76 19.76 11.20
CA ARG A 2 -13.63 20.64 10.86
C ARG A 2 -12.37 19.94 11.36
N ALA A 3 -11.66 19.26 10.48
CA ALA A 3 -10.44 18.56 10.84
C ALA A 3 -9.30 19.58 10.95
N THR A 4 -8.63 19.61 12.10
CA THR A 4 -7.64 20.64 12.48
C THR A 4 -6.19 20.17 12.40
N LEU A 5 -5.95 18.87 12.19
CA LEU A 5 -4.61 18.31 12.10
C LEU A 5 -4.18 18.23 10.63
N LEU A 6 -2.95 18.68 10.36
CA LEU A 6 -2.30 18.62 9.04
C LEU A 6 -3.13 19.25 7.90
N SER A 7 -3.88 20.32 8.16
CA SER A 7 -4.69 21.02 7.13
C SER A 7 -3.91 21.55 5.93
N GLU A 8 -2.59 21.59 6.02
CA GLU A 8 -1.68 21.95 4.92
C GLU A 8 -1.53 20.84 3.87
N VAL A 9 -1.79 19.57 4.25
CA VAL A 9 -1.54 18.39 3.40
C VAL A 9 -2.69 17.38 3.38
N ALA A 10 -3.53 17.35 4.40
CA ALA A 10 -4.69 16.45 4.46
C ALA A 10 -5.93 17.14 3.89
N ASP A 11 -6.74 16.37 3.18
CA ASP A 11 -7.96 16.86 2.54
C ASP A 11 -9.06 15.80 2.54
N ILE A 12 -10.12 16.04 1.77
CA ILE A 12 -11.29 15.16 1.71
C ILE A 12 -11.18 14.24 0.50
N GLY A 13 -11.10 12.94 0.76
CA GLY A 13 -11.24 11.88 -0.24
C GLY A 13 -12.63 11.29 -0.27
N TYR A 14 -12.92 10.51 -1.31
CA TYR A 14 -14.13 9.71 -1.42
C TYR A 14 -13.80 8.23 -1.53
N ASN A 15 -14.33 7.42 -0.62
CA ASN A 15 -14.22 5.97 -0.70
C ASN A 15 -15.44 5.41 -1.45
N ALA A 16 -15.26 5.04 -2.72
CA ALA A 16 -16.33 4.52 -3.58
C ALA A 16 -16.97 3.22 -3.08
N THR A 17 -16.18 2.38 -2.39
CA THR A 17 -16.67 1.10 -1.83
C THR A 17 -17.62 1.33 -0.66
N LYS A 18 -17.24 2.22 0.27
CA LYS A 18 -18.03 2.55 1.45
C LYS A 18 -19.07 3.65 1.20
N LYS A 19 -18.97 4.34 0.05
CA LYS A 19 -19.78 5.51 -0.34
C LYS A 19 -19.72 6.64 0.70
N ILE A 20 -18.55 6.86 1.30
CA ILE A 20 -18.34 7.89 2.33
C ILE A 20 -17.21 8.83 1.93
N HIS A 21 -17.35 10.09 2.31
CA HIS A 21 -16.24 11.03 2.35
C HIS A 21 -15.46 10.84 3.65
N TYR A 22 -14.15 10.96 3.56
CA TYR A 22 -13.27 10.92 4.72
C TYR A 22 -12.22 12.02 4.59
N TYR A 23 -11.81 12.56 5.71
CA TYR A 23 -10.72 13.53 5.76
C TYR A 23 -9.45 12.83 6.23
N GLY A 24 -8.34 13.02 5.54
CA GLY A 24 -7.06 12.49 5.97
C GLY A 24 -6.03 12.39 4.86
N LEU A 25 -5.15 11.39 5.02
CA LEU A 25 -4.09 11.05 4.09
C LEU A 25 -4.28 9.59 3.65
N LYS A 26 -3.74 9.26 2.48
CA LYS A 26 -3.58 7.89 1.99
C LYS A 26 -2.12 7.49 2.14
N PHE A 27 -1.90 6.26 2.58
CA PHE A 27 -0.60 5.62 2.58
C PHE A 27 -0.60 4.49 1.56
N SER A 28 0.29 4.59 0.57
CA SER A 28 0.48 3.59 -0.48
C SER A 28 1.88 3.03 -0.35
N VAL A 29 2.04 1.72 -0.43
CA VAL A 29 3.32 1.03 -0.23
C VAL A 29 3.53 -0.05 -1.28
N LEU A 30 4.76 -0.11 -1.80
CA LEU A 30 5.26 -1.19 -2.64
C LEU A 30 5.95 -2.20 -1.73
N VAL A 31 5.54 -3.46 -1.80
CA VAL A 31 6.03 -4.53 -0.91
C VAL A 31 6.62 -5.65 -1.75
N SER A 32 7.74 -6.22 -1.31
CA SER A 32 8.31 -7.44 -1.90
C SER A 32 7.43 -8.67 -1.65
N ASP A 33 7.66 -9.74 -2.41
CA ASP A 33 7.04 -11.05 -2.15
C ASP A 33 7.38 -11.60 -0.75
N SER A 34 8.51 -11.17 -0.19
CA SER A 34 8.99 -11.48 1.15
C SER A 34 8.44 -10.54 2.23
N GLY A 35 7.54 -9.60 1.89
CA GLY A 35 6.87 -8.71 2.84
C GLY A 35 7.64 -7.44 3.22
N PHE A 36 8.80 -7.18 2.63
CA PHE A 36 9.54 -5.95 2.94
C PHE A 36 8.93 -4.75 2.21
N PRO A 37 8.65 -3.63 2.91
CA PRO A 37 8.33 -2.37 2.25
C PRO A 37 9.55 -1.90 1.47
N ILE A 38 9.40 -1.73 0.17
CA ILE A 38 10.48 -1.30 -0.73
C ILE A 38 10.41 0.20 -0.92
N ASP A 39 9.21 0.71 -1.17
CA ASP A 39 8.96 2.13 -1.36
C ASP A 39 7.55 2.48 -0.85
N TYR A 40 7.31 3.75 -0.54
CA TYR A 40 6.01 4.22 -0.11
C TYR A 40 5.78 5.69 -0.47
N VAL A 41 4.51 6.04 -0.58
CA VAL A 41 4.05 7.40 -0.82
C VAL A 41 2.91 7.72 0.13
N VAL A 42 2.93 8.92 0.70
CA VAL A 42 1.84 9.49 1.50
C VAL A 42 1.22 10.65 0.73
N THR A 43 -0.05 10.51 0.37
CA THR A 43 -0.79 11.55 -0.37
C THR A 43 -1.99 12.07 0.39
N PRO A 44 -2.51 13.26 0.02
CA PRO A 44 -3.85 13.67 0.40
C PRO A 44 -4.91 12.64 0.01
N ALA A 45 -6.01 12.58 0.76
CA ALA A 45 -7.09 11.63 0.52
C ALA A 45 -7.79 11.79 -0.85
N SER A 46 -7.75 12.98 -1.44
CA SER A 46 -8.36 13.25 -2.74
C SER A 46 -7.61 12.67 -3.93
N ILE A 47 -6.30 12.38 -3.80
CA ILE A 47 -5.47 11.94 -4.92
C ILE A 47 -5.96 10.58 -5.43
N TYR A 48 -6.03 10.44 -6.75
CA TYR A 48 -6.48 9.23 -7.41
C TYR A 48 -5.43 8.12 -7.29
N ASP A 49 -5.87 6.90 -6.98
CA ASP A 49 -4.95 5.78 -6.73
C ASP A 49 -4.08 5.49 -7.97
N GLY A 50 -4.60 5.68 -9.20
CA GLY A 50 -3.83 5.50 -10.42
C GLY A 50 -2.61 6.43 -10.55
N ASP A 51 -2.74 7.69 -10.10
CA ASP A 51 -1.64 8.66 -10.13
C ASP A 51 -0.57 8.28 -9.10
N VAL A 52 -0.99 7.84 -7.91
CA VAL A 52 -0.09 7.34 -6.86
C VAL A 52 0.66 6.10 -7.32
N ALA A 53 0.01 5.20 -8.06
CA ALA A 53 0.68 4.03 -8.61
C ALA A 53 1.75 4.41 -9.64
N LEU A 54 1.51 5.45 -10.44
CA LEU A 54 2.53 5.91 -11.38
C LEU A 54 3.74 6.47 -10.64
N GLU A 55 3.51 7.37 -9.68
CA GLU A 55 4.57 7.97 -8.84
C GLU A 55 5.39 6.91 -8.08
N LEU A 56 4.72 5.91 -7.51
CA LEU A 56 5.35 4.85 -6.73
C LEU A 56 6.12 3.85 -7.60
N LEU A 57 5.73 3.67 -8.86
CA LEU A 57 6.25 2.60 -9.70
C LEU A 57 7.14 3.07 -10.85
N GLU A 58 7.08 4.32 -11.28
CA GLU A 58 7.81 4.81 -12.47
C GLU A 58 9.32 4.48 -12.47
N ASN A 59 9.95 4.45 -11.29
CA ASN A 59 11.36 4.15 -11.09
C ASN A 59 11.61 2.77 -10.48
N SER A 60 10.58 1.93 -10.44
CA SER A 60 10.64 0.61 -9.82
C SER A 60 11.51 -0.34 -10.66
N PRO A 61 12.41 -1.10 -10.02
CA PRO A 61 13.18 -2.13 -10.73
C PRO A 61 12.35 -3.39 -11.04
N PHE A 62 11.08 -3.45 -10.61
CA PHE A 62 10.24 -4.65 -10.75
C PHE A 62 9.38 -4.58 -12.01
N PRO A 63 9.57 -5.54 -12.95
CA PRO A 63 8.81 -5.54 -14.20
C PRO A 63 7.35 -5.99 -14.02
N ILE A 64 7.00 -6.60 -12.89
CA ILE A 64 5.65 -7.10 -12.60
C ILE A 64 5.26 -6.67 -11.19
N VAL A 65 4.11 -5.99 -11.07
CA VAL A 65 3.57 -5.51 -9.80
C VAL A 65 2.12 -5.95 -9.66
N TYR A 66 1.74 -6.43 -8.47
CA TYR A 66 0.37 -6.82 -8.17
C TYR A 66 -0.34 -5.72 -7.38
N GLY A 67 -1.37 -5.13 -7.98
CA GLY A 67 -2.15 -4.04 -7.40
C GLY A 67 -3.50 -4.46 -6.85
N ASP A 68 -4.09 -3.59 -6.03
CA ASP A 68 -5.50 -3.68 -5.65
C ASP A 68 -6.45 -3.46 -6.85
N LYS A 69 -7.71 -3.84 -6.66
CA LYS A 69 -8.82 -3.65 -7.58
C LYS A 69 -9.10 -2.17 -7.91
N GLY A 70 -8.57 -1.23 -7.12
CA GLY A 70 -8.59 0.20 -7.43
C GLY A 70 -7.78 0.54 -8.69
N TYR A 71 -6.70 -0.18 -8.96
CA TYR A 71 -5.77 0.08 -10.07
C TYR A 71 -6.15 -0.66 -11.36
N VAL A 72 -7.44 -0.66 -11.68
CA VAL A 72 -7.97 -1.32 -12.88
C VAL A 72 -7.93 -0.41 -14.11
N ASP A 73 -7.63 0.87 -13.93
CA ASP A 73 -7.64 1.84 -15.00
C ASP A 73 -6.66 1.49 -16.13
N ARG A 74 -7.12 1.68 -17.37
CA ARG A 74 -6.36 1.35 -18.57
C ARG A 74 -5.26 2.37 -18.84
N GLN A 75 -5.47 3.64 -18.51
CA GLN A 75 -4.49 4.69 -18.76
C GLN A 75 -3.29 4.50 -17.82
N THR A 76 -3.53 4.26 -16.52
CA THR A 76 -2.46 3.92 -15.57
C THR A 76 -1.66 2.69 -16.01
N LYS A 77 -2.34 1.63 -16.47
CA LYS A 77 -1.66 0.41 -16.97
C LYS A 77 -0.84 0.65 -18.23
N ALA A 78 -1.32 1.49 -19.15
CA ALA A 78 -0.59 1.83 -20.36
C ALA A 78 0.65 2.66 -20.03
N ALA A 79 0.51 3.70 -19.19
CA ALA A 79 1.64 4.52 -18.75
C ALA A 79 2.73 3.70 -18.06
N LEU A 80 2.35 2.77 -17.17
CA LEU A 80 3.31 1.87 -16.53
C LEU A 80 3.94 0.88 -17.52
N ALA A 81 3.19 0.42 -18.52
CA ALA A 81 3.74 -0.44 -19.56
C ALA A 81 4.79 0.28 -20.42
N ASP A 82 4.62 1.59 -20.66
CA ASP A 82 5.62 2.42 -21.34
C ASP A 82 6.91 2.55 -20.51
N CYS A 83 6.81 2.47 -19.18
CA CYS A 83 7.95 2.36 -18.26
C CYS A 83 8.52 0.93 -18.14
N GLY A 84 7.97 -0.04 -18.88
CA GLY A 84 8.38 -1.46 -18.81
C GLY A 84 7.79 -2.25 -17.64
N ILE A 85 6.74 -1.72 -17.00
CA ILE A 85 6.14 -2.29 -15.78
C ILE A 85 4.74 -2.81 -16.09
N GLN A 86 4.53 -4.10 -15.83
CA GLN A 86 3.24 -4.75 -15.95
C GLN A 86 2.48 -4.73 -14.62
N LEU A 87 1.51 -3.82 -14.50
CA LEU A 87 0.62 -3.77 -13.35
C LEU A 87 -0.56 -4.75 -13.50
N ILE A 88 -0.55 -5.80 -12.70
CA ILE A 88 -1.58 -6.84 -12.64
C ILE A 88 -2.55 -6.51 -11.50
N SER A 89 -3.81 -6.25 -11.83
CA SER A 89 -4.87 -5.97 -10.85
C SER A 89 -6.05 -6.92 -11.01
N GLN A 90 -6.79 -7.14 -9.91
CA GLN A 90 -7.98 -7.99 -9.93
C GLN A 90 -9.07 -7.36 -10.80
N LEU A 91 -9.64 -8.16 -11.70
CA LEU A 91 -10.73 -7.74 -12.56
C LEU A 91 -12.08 -7.90 -11.84
N ARG A 92 -13.01 -6.99 -12.10
CA ARG A 92 -14.41 -7.16 -11.66
C ARG A 92 -15.05 -8.29 -12.47
N LYS A 93 -15.95 -9.07 -11.86
CA LYS A 93 -16.64 -10.20 -12.53
C LYS A 93 -17.30 -9.83 -13.87
N ASN A 94 -17.77 -8.59 -13.99
CA ASN A 94 -18.47 -8.09 -15.18
C ASN A 94 -17.52 -7.52 -16.25
N MET A 95 -16.19 -7.61 -16.05
CA MET A 95 -15.22 -7.09 -17.02
C MET A 95 -14.84 -8.16 -18.04
N VAL A 96 -14.65 -7.72 -19.28
CA VAL A 96 -14.11 -8.54 -20.36
C VAL A 96 -12.71 -9.04 -19.97
N GLY A 97 -12.45 -10.33 -20.18
CA GLY A 97 -11.18 -10.97 -19.79
C GLY A 97 -11.13 -11.46 -18.34
N TYR A 98 -12.24 -11.38 -17.58
CA TYR A 98 -12.32 -11.97 -16.25
C TYR A 98 -12.18 -13.50 -16.30
N SER A 99 -11.21 -14.01 -15.55
CA SER A 99 -11.08 -15.44 -15.22
C SER A 99 -11.06 -15.60 -13.70
N TRP A 100 -11.91 -16.49 -13.18
CA TRP A 100 -11.99 -16.78 -11.74
C TRP A 100 -10.69 -17.37 -11.21
N LEU A 101 -10.08 -18.30 -11.95
CA LEU A 101 -8.81 -18.93 -11.60
C LEU A 101 -7.67 -17.91 -11.50
N GLU A 102 -7.56 -17.01 -12.48
CA GLU A 102 -6.52 -15.98 -12.49
C GLU A 102 -6.73 -14.95 -11.38
N ASN A 103 -7.97 -14.51 -11.15
CA ASN A 103 -8.29 -13.62 -10.04
C ASN A 103 -8.00 -14.26 -8.67
N TYR A 104 -8.27 -15.56 -8.53
CA TYR A 104 -7.94 -16.30 -7.31
C TYR A 104 -6.43 -16.37 -7.06
N LYS A 105 -5.61 -16.62 -8.10
CA LYS A 105 -4.15 -16.58 -7.99
C LYS A 105 -3.67 -15.19 -7.57
N ILE A 106 -4.13 -14.13 -8.24
CA ILE A 106 -3.79 -12.74 -7.90
C ILE A 106 -4.18 -12.45 -6.43
N SER A 107 -5.36 -12.90 -5.99
CA SER A 107 -5.79 -12.74 -4.59
C SER A 107 -4.83 -13.38 -3.59
N ARG A 108 -4.21 -14.52 -3.92
CA ARG A 108 -3.22 -15.15 -3.04
C ARG A 108 -1.90 -14.40 -3.02
N LEU A 109 -1.47 -13.87 -4.17
CA LEU A 109 -0.22 -13.10 -4.29
C LEU A 109 -0.28 -11.77 -3.54
N ARG A 110 -1.48 -11.24 -3.27
CA ARG A 110 -1.66 -10.03 -2.44
C ARG A 110 -1.73 -10.27 -0.93
N LYS A 111 -1.85 -11.52 -0.47
CA LYS A 111 -1.94 -11.80 0.98
C LYS A 111 -0.75 -11.26 1.79
N PRO A 112 0.50 -11.28 1.27
CA PRO A 112 1.61 -10.62 1.94
C PRO A 112 1.35 -9.14 2.20
N VAL A 113 0.85 -8.41 1.20
CA VAL A 113 0.50 -6.99 1.32
C VAL A 113 -0.57 -6.76 2.37
N GLU A 114 -1.64 -7.56 2.36
CA GLU A 114 -2.70 -7.48 3.38
C GLU A 114 -2.14 -7.73 4.80
N THR A 115 -1.20 -8.67 4.94
CA THR A 115 -0.53 -8.96 6.22
C THR A 115 0.32 -7.77 6.67
N VAL A 116 1.10 -7.18 5.76
CA VAL A 116 1.93 -5.99 6.02
C VAL A 116 1.06 -4.82 6.49
N PHE A 117 -0.06 -4.55 5.81
CA PHE A 117 -0.98 -3.50 6.22
C PHE A 117 -1.54 -3.74 7.63
N SER A 118 -1.99 -4.96 7.93
CA SER A 118 -2.43 -5.31 9.30
C SER A 118 -1.33 -5.12 10.34
N SER A 119 -0.07 -5.38 9.98
CA SER A 119 1.08 -5.13 10.87
C SER A 119 1.30 -3.64 11.10
N LEU A 120 1.29 -2.82 10.04
CA LEU A 120 1.46 -1.38 10.13
C LEU A 120 0.32 -0.72 10.93
N GLU A 121 -0.91 -1.22 10.78
CA GLU A 121 -2.05 -0.82 11.62
C GLU A 121 -1.78 -1.10 13.11
N GLN A 122 -1.21 -2.26 13.46
CA GLN A 122 -0.82 -2.59 14.83
C GLN A 122 0.29 -1.68 15.38
N PHE A 123 1.21 -1.21 14.53
CA PHE A 123 2.20 -0.19 14.90
C PHE A 123 1.61 1.23 15.02
N GLY A 124 0.31 1.39 14.79
CA GLY A 124 -0.41 2.65 14.98
C GLY A 124 -0.33 3.58 13.77
N MET A 125 -0.11 3.06 12.56
CA MET A 125 -0.01 3.85 11.33
C MET A 125 -1.28 4.67 11.05
N GLU A 126 -2.46 4.15 11.37
CA GLU A 126 -3.74 4.89 11.23
C GLU A 126 -4.01 5.88 12.37
N ALA A 127 -3.32 5.74 13.51
CA ALA A 127 -3.52 6.55 14.72
C ALA A 127 -2.41 7.60 14.91
N LEU A 128 -1.73 7.98 13.82
CA LEU A 128 -0.65 8.96 13.83
C LEU A 128 -1.17 10.38 14.12
N HIS A 129 -1.13 10.76 15.38
CA HIS A 129 -1.38 12.14 15.79
C HIS A 129 -0.15 13.01 15.50
N CYS A 130 -0.16 13.70 14.37
CA CYS A 130 0.90 14.61 13.94
C CYS A 130 0.34 16.02 13.71
N ARG A 131 1.10 17.04 14.11
CA ARG A 131 0.73 18.46 13.94
C ARG A 131 1.51 19.16 12.83
N ASN A 132 2.57 18.53 12.32
CA ASN A 132 3.38 19.03 11.22
C ASN A 132 3.86 17.86 10.34
N ILE A 133 4.27 18.19 9.11
CA ILE A 133 4.68 17.22 8.09
C ILE A 133 5.95 16.47 8.51
N GLN A 134 6.88 17.14 9.19
CA GLN A 134 8.13 16.51 9.64
C GLN A 134 7.88 15.38 10.65
N ALA A 135 6.97 15.58 11.60
CA ALA A 135 6.59 14.58 12.58
C ALA A 135 5.84 13.41 11.92
N LEU A 136 5.00 13.69 10.91
CA LEU A 136 4.35 12.66 10.12
C LEU A 136 5.41 11.80 9.42
N LYS A 137 6.31 12.44 8.66
CA LYS A 137 7.41 11.78 7.95
C LYS A 137 8.24 10.92 8.89
N PHE A 138 8.72 11.49 9.99
CA PHE A 138 9.53 10.77 10.98
C PHE A 138 8.81 9.55 11.55
N LYS A 139 7.54 9.69 11.96
CA LYS A 139 6.79 8.57 12.55
C LYS A 139 6.50 7.49 11.51
N THR A 140 6.15 7.87 10.29
CA THR A 140 5.97 6.91 9.19
C THR A 140 7.26 6.14 8.91
N GLU A 141 8.39 6.84 8.75
CA GLU A 141 9.70 6.21 8.54
C GLU A 141 10.11 5.30 9.69
N ALA A 142 9.88 5.74 10.94
CA ALA A 142 10.16 4.93 12.12
C ALA A 142 9.33 3.63 12.16
N ILE A 143 8.04 3.69 11.85
CA ILE A 143 7.17 2.51 11.80
C ILE A 143 7.63 1.54 10.70
N VAL A 144 7.89 2.04 9.50
CA VAL A 144 8.36 1.22 8.36
C VAL A 144 9.71 0.58 8.68
N LEU A 145 10.62 1.31 9.32
CA LEU A 145 11.91 0.81 9.76
C LEU A 145 11.77 -0.29 10.82
N ILE A 146 10.98 -0.05 11.88
CA ILE A 146 10.74 -1.02 12.95
C ILE A 146 10.15 -2.31 12.39
N TYR A 147 9.14 -2.19 11.53
CA TYR A 147 8.54 -3.34 10.85
C TYR A 147 9.58 -4.13 10.05
N SER A 148 10.40 -3.44 9.26
CA SER A 148 11.43 -4.06 8.43
C SER A 148 12.50 -4.78 9.26
N LEU A 149 12.91 -4.19 10.39
CA LEU A 149 13.86 -4.82 11.32
C LEU A 149 13.28 -6.07 11.97
N LEU A 150 12.03 -6.01 12.45
CA LEU A 150 11.35 -7.15 13.06
C LEU A 150 11.13 -8.28 12.05
N LEU A 151 10.76 -7.95 10.82
CA LEU A 151 10.62 -8.91 9.73
C LEU A 151 11.96 -9.55 9.39
N LYS A 152 13.05 -8.77 9.35
CA LYS A 152 14.40 -9.29 9.10
C LYS A 152 14.86 -10.26 10.19
N SER A 153 14.61 -9.94 11.46
CA SER A 153 14.91 -10.83 12.59
C SER A 153 14.11 -12.13 12.49
N SER A 154 12.80 -12.03 12.24
CA SER A 154 11.96 -13.21 12.01
C SER A 154 12.44 -14.05 10.83
N HIS A 155 12.88 -13.42 9.74
CA HIS A 155 13.39 -14.16 8.59
C HIS A 155 14.66 -14.94 8.88
N THR A 156 15.45 -14.46 9.83
CA THR A 156 16.68 -15.12 10.27
C THR A 156 16.36 -16.33 11.16
N GLU A 157 15.29 -16.27 11.95
CA GLU A 157 14.91 -17.32 12.90
C GLU A 157 13.92 -18.35 12.34
N PHE A 158 12.99 -17.94 11.47
CA PHE A 158 11.84 -18.73 11.04
C PHE A 158 11.69 -18.83 9.50
N GLY A 159 12.66 -18.36 8.71
CA GLY A 159 12.61 -18.38 7.24
C GLY A 159 11.67 -17.33 6.66
N SER A 160 11.03 -17.55 5.50
CA SER A 160 10.21 -16.52 4.81
C SER A 160 8.84 -16.21 5.47
N SER A 161 8.76 -16.28 6.80
CA SER A 161 7.56 -16.05 7.58
C SER A 161 7.31 -14.56 7.79
N LEU A 162 6.11 -14.10 7.43
CA LEU A 162 5.65 -12.74 7.74
C LEU A 162 5.24 -12.54 9.20
N LYS A 163 5.33 -13.59 10.04
CA LYS A 163 5.08 -13.47 11.48
C LYS A 163 6.32 -12.93 12.15
N TYR A 164 6.25 -11.76 12.74
CA TYR A 164 7.37 -11.11 13.44
C TYR A 164 7.19 -11.06 14.96
N SER A 165 6.15 -11.71 15.50
CA SER A 165 5.98 -11.87 16.94
C SER A 165 7.03 -12.87 17.45
N LEU A 166 8.16 -12.34 17.91
CA LEU A 166 9.05 -13.06 18.81
C LEU A 166 8.31 -13.19 20.14
N ALA A 167 7.73 -14.35 20.41
CA ALA A 167 7.49 -14.71 21.79
C ALA A 167 8.88 -14.82 22.41
N TYR A 168 9.30 -13.80 23.17
CA TYR A 168 10.38 -13.99 24.12
C TYR A 168 9.92 -15.13 25.05
N ALA A 169 10.43 -16.33 24.81
CA ALA A 169 10.34 -17.46 25.73
C ALA A 169 11.43 -17.32 26.79
#